data_AF-U6KYB6-F1
#
_entry.id   AF-U6KYB6-F1
#
_cell.length_a   1.000
_cell.length_b   1.000
_cell.length_c   1.000
_cell.angle_alpha   90.00
_cell.angle_beta   90.00
_cell.angle_gamma   90.00
#
_symmetry.space_group_name_H-M   'P 1'
#
loop_
_entity.id
_entity.type
_entity.pdbx_description
1 polymer ?
#
loop_
_entity_poly.entity_id
_entity_poly.type
_entity_poly.pdbx_seq_one_letter_code
_entity_poly.pdbx_strand_id
1 'polypeptide(L)'
;MMRELLVQPDVQLYFDLFKVPNESFISEEGYVRFLKEVQGVDTPEALEEELEFFRNANDSYKQTRQGLGVCLTLLGFNALLCSAANHLMSVKRQKVHQPLSYPLSDYWINSSHNTYLCGDQVVGRSAVGQYIDLLLSGCRCVELDCWNGPEGEPVLFHGLGGYQLSTRIPFRDVIRACKDYGFQRSKLPIILSLEMHCTTSQKAKITEIINEILGDSVYRCSPTTPLPAPGSLLCCFLIAAAAAAAAAAGGEDTAEGSAATATAAAAGSSAEGATDTKAERAAAKLEKLKAFQRNICLRGRKLKGFDQPRNREKRLRQQQQQQQHNQQHNQQQQQ
;
A
#
# COMPACT_ATOMS: atom_id res chain seq x y z
N MET A 1 -41.35 31.09 1.05
CA MET A 1 -40.90 29.98 0.18
C MET A 1 -39.41 29.68 0.25
N MET A 2 -38.46 30.38 -0.41
CA MET A 2 -37.03 29.97 -0.33
C MET A 2 -36.41 30.10 1.08
N ARG A 3 -36.80 31.10 1.89
CA ARG A 3 -36.29 31.26 3.27
C ARG A 3 -36.78 30.19 4.25
N GLU A 4 -37.93 29.57 3.99
CA GLU A 4 -38.49 28.51 4.85
C GLU A 4 -37.81 27.15 4.60
N LEU A 5 -37.24 26.95 3.41
CA LEU A 5 -36.51 25.74 3.05
C LEU A 5 -35.09 25.66 3.62
N LEU A 6 -34.56 26.78 4.13
CA LEU A 6 -33.21 26.89 4.71
C LEU A 6 -33.22 27.07 6.23
N VAL A 7 -34.39 26.94 6.87
CA VAL A 7 -34.49 26.99 8.33
C VAL A 7 -33.82 25.74 8.89
N GLN A 8 -32.78 25.95 9.69
CA GLN A 8 -32.06 24.91 10.42
C GLN A 8 -32.22 25.18 11.92
N PRO A 9 -33.30 24.65 12.55
CA PRO A 9 -33.61 24.93 13.95
C PRO A 9 -32.52 24.48 14.92
N ASP A 10 -31.81 23.42 14.55
CA ASP A 10 -30.62 22.90 15.24
C ASP A 10 -29.46 23.89 15.21
N VAL A 11 -29.13 24.46 14.06
CA VAL A 11 -28.09 25.50 13.96
C VAL A 11 -28.51 26.76 14.71
N GLN A 12 -29.79 27.15 14.62
CA GLN A 12 -30.34 28.29 15.35
C GLN A 12 -30.23 28.09 16.87
N LEU A 13 -30.52 26.89 17.37
CA LEU A 13 -30.38 26.56 18.79
C LEU A 13 -28.97 26.81 19.30
N TYR A 14 -27.96 26.26 18.61
CA TYR A 14 -26.56 26.49 18.99
C TYR A 14 -26.17 27.97 18.84
N PHE A 15 -26.64 28.64 17.79
CA PHE A 15 -26.39 30.06 17.63
C PHE A 15 -26.92 30.88 18.80
N ASP A 16 -28.15 30.62 19.25
CA ASP A 16 -28.77 31.32 20.36
C ASP A 16 -28.11 31.03 21.72
N LEU A 17 -27.55 29.83 21.91
CA LEU A 17 -26.81 29.47 23.13
C LEU A 17 -25.46 30.19 23.23
N PHE A 18 -24.78 30.40 22.11
CA PHE A 18 -23.39 30.88 22.09
C PHE A 18 -23.21 32.34 21.64
N LYS A 19 -24.26 32.99 21.11
CA LYS A 19 -24.23 34.41 20.74
C LYS A 19 -24.05 35.34 21.95
N VAL A 20 -23.66 36.57 21.65
CA VAL A 20 -23.64 37.64 22.66
C VAL A 20 -25.09 37.97 23.08
N PRO A 21 -25.40 38.08 24.38
CA PRO A 21 -26.75 38.38 24.84
C PRO A 21 -27.31 39.67 24.21
N ASN A 22 -28.56 39.61 23.74
CA ASN A 22 -29.27 40.69 23.03
C ASN A 22 -28.67 41.12 21.68
N GLU A 23 -27.64 40.41 21.19
CA GLU A 23 -27.04 40.67 19.89
C GLU A 23 -27.40 39.59 18.86
N SER A 24 -27.06 39.84 17.60
CA SER A 24 -27.32 38.95 16.46
C SER A 24 -26.04 38.32 15.89
N PHE A 25 -25.02 38.14 16.75
CA PHE A 25 -23.73 37.56 16.37
C PHE A 25 -23.06 36.79 17.52
N ILE A 26 -22.18 35.86 17.15
CA ILE A 26 -21.25 35.16 18.03
C ILE A 26 -19.90 35.90 18.01
N SER A 27 -19.40 36.30 19.18
CA SER A 27 -18.03 36.82 19.32
C SER A 27 -17.01 35.68 19.37
N GLU A 28 -15.72 36.01 19.32
CA GLU A 28 -14.67 35.00 19.48
C GLU A 28 -14.80 34.25 20.81
N GLU A 29 -15.12 34.93 21.93
CA GLU A 29 -15.35 34.25 23.22
C GLU A 29 -16.54 33.30 23.16
N GLY A 30 -17.63 33.70 22.48
CA GLY A 30 -18.79 32.84 22.26
C GLY A 30 -18.44 31.59 21.47
N TYR A 31 -17.61 31.74 20.44
CA TYR A 31 -17.17 30.63 19.60
C TYR A 31 -16.19 29.70 20.32
N VAL A 32 -15.27 30.24 21.13
CA VAL A 32 -14.38 29.44 21.98
C VAL A 32 -15.17 28.55 22.94
N ARG A 33 -16.27 29.07 23.53
CA ARG A 33 -17.16 28.25 24.36
C ARG A 33 -17.79 27.12 23.55
N PHE A 34 -18.32 27.42 22.37
CA PHE A 34 -18.89 26.39 21.48
C PHE A 34 -17.89 25.28 21.15
N LEU A 35 -16.64 25.63 20.82
CA LEU A 35 -15.58 24.68 20.51
C LEU A 35 -15.28 23.75 21.71
N LYS A 36 -15.22 24.29 22.92
CA LYS A 36 -14.92 23.53 24.13
C LYS A 36 -16.11 22.67 24.59
N GLU A 37 -17.29 23.27 24.66
CA GLU A 37 -18.48 22.67 25.27
C GLU A 37 -19.20 21.70 24.33
N VAL A 38 -19.11 21.91 23.01
CA VAL A 38 -19.84 21.12 22.01
C VAL A 38 -18.89 20.33 21.10
N GLN A 39 -17.85 20.95 20.56
CA GLN A 39 -16.92 20.27 19.64
C GLN A 39 -15.83 19.46 20.36
N GLY A 40 -15.71 19.59 21.69
CA GLY A 40 -14.73 18.86 22.49
C GLY A 40 -13.27 19.26 22.22
N VAL A 41 -13.05 20.49 21.74
CA VAL A 41 -11.70 21.02 21.53
C VAL A 41 -11.09 21.40 22.88
N ASP A 42 -10.14 20.59 23.35
CA ASP A 42 -9.61 20.65 24.71
C ASP A 42 -8.14 21.11 24.81
N THR A 43 -7.38 21.11 23.70
CA THR A 43 -6.00 21.61 23.70
C THR A 43 -5.89 23.05 23.17
N PRO A 44 -4.96 23.87 23.71
CA PRO A 44 -4.73 25.23 23.21
C PRO A 44 -4.36 25.28 21.72
N GLU A 45 -3.60 24.30 21.24
CA GLU A 45 -3.15 24.25 19.84
C GLU A 45 -4.31 23.98 18.89
N ALA A 46 -5.21 23.06 19.26
CA ALA A 46 -6.40 22.78 18.46
C ALA A 46 -7.36 23.97 18.47
N LEU A 47 -7.49 24.66 19.60
CA LEU A 47 -8.33 25.84 19.72
C LEU A 47 -7.87 26.97 18.79
N GLU A 48 -6.56 27.27 18.76
CA GLU A 48 -6.01 28.36 17.94
C GLU A 48 -6.21 28.09 16.43
N GLU A 49 -6.05 26.84 16.00
CA GLU A 49 -6.30 26.45 14.61
C GLU A 49 -7.77 26.61 14.20
N GLU A 50 -8.71 26.20 15.06
CA GLU A 50 -10.14 26.39 14.79
C GLU A 50 -10.54 27.87 14.81
N LEU A 51 -9.91 28.68 15.65
CA LEU A 51 -10.10 30.12 15.68
C LEU A 51 -9.56 30.80 14.41
N GLU A 52 -8.54 30.24 13.76
CA GLU A 52 -8.04 30.76 12.49
C GLU A 52 -9.14 30.72 11.41
N PHE A 53 -9.95 29.65 11.34
CA PHE A 53 -11.10 29.58 10.44
C PHE A 53 -12.17 30.63 10.77
N PHE A 54 -12.44 30.85 12.06
CA PHE A 54 -13.38 31.88 12.52
C PHE A 54 -12.90 33.28 12.11
N ARG A 55 -11.65 33.61 12.43
CA ARG A 55 -11.03 34.91 12.14
C ARG A 55 -10.83 35.14 10.64
N ASN A 56 -10.75 34.09 9.82
CA ASN A 56 -10.59 34.16 8.36
C ASN A 56 -11.87 33.88 7.55
N ALA A 57 -13.04 33.73 8.18
CA ALA A 57 -14.30 33.55 7.45
C ALA A 57 -14.57 34.71 6.44
N ASN A 58 -15.39 34.49 5.42
CA ASN A 58 -15.68 35.54 4.43
C ASN A 58 -16.30 36.79 5.10
N ASP A 59 -15.97 37.99 4.62
CA ASP A 59 -16.50 39.25 5.18
C ASP A 59 -18.03 39.31 5.12
N SER A 60 -18.65 38.67 4.13
CA SER A 60 -20.11 38.55 3.99
C SER A 60 -20.78 37.83 5.17
N TYR A 61 -19.99 37.10 5.96
CA TYR A 61 -20.42 36.28 7.10
C TYR A 61 -20.10 36.93 8.44
N LYS A 62 -19.30 38.00 8.43
CA LYS A 62 -18.75 38.65 9.61
C LYS A 62 -19.35 40.04 9.83
N GLN A 63 -19.30 40.48 11.08
CA GLN A 63 -19.40 41.87 11.47
C GLN A 63 -18.17 42.20 12.31
N THR A 64 -17.54 43.35 12.06
CA THR A 64 -16.49 43.86 12.93
C THR A 64 -17.08 44.84 13.91
N ARG A 65 -16.88 44.63 15.21
CA ARG A 65 -17.35 45.52 16.27
C ARG A 65 -16.16 46.06 17.06
N GLN A 66 -16.14 47.36 17.31
CA GLN A 66 -15.10 47.99 18.12
C GLN A 66 -15.08 47.32 19.51
N GLY A 67 -13.89 46.88 19.94
CA GLY A 67 -13.70 46.19 21.23
C GLY A 67 -13.99 44.68 21.24
N LEU A 68 -14.63 44.13 20.20
CA LEU A 68 -15.00 42.69 20.11
C LEU A 68 -14.34 41.96 18.93
N GLY A 69 -13.70 42.69 18.02
CA GLY A 69 -13.01 42.09 16.88
C GLY A 69 -13.98 41.50 15.85
N VAL A 70 -13.69 40.29 15.38
CA VAL A 70 -14.51 39.55 14.41
C VAL A 70 -15.70 38.91 15.12
N CYS A 71 -16.89 39.10 14.58
CA CYS A 71 -18.11 38.46 15.06
C CYS A 71 -18.83 37.74 13.91
N LEU A 72 -19.33 36.52 14.13
CA LEU A 72 -20.07 35.76 13.12
C LEU A 72 -21.58 35.95 13.26
N THR A 73 -22.23 36.26 12.14
CA THR A 73 -23.70 36.20 12.03
C THR A 73 -24.19 34.75 12.04
N LEU A 74 -25.50 34.52 12.16
CA LEU A 74 -26.09 33.17 12.04
C LEU A 74 -25.69 32.50 10.72
N LEU A 75 -25.73 33.26 9.63
CA LEU A 75 -25.31 32.76 8.32
C LEU A 75 -23.83 32.37 8.32
N GLY A 76 -22.99 33.17 8.98
CA GLY A 76 -21.56 32.89 9.10
C GLY A 76 -21.25 31.68 9.96
N PHE A 77 -21.94 31.52 11.08
CA PHE A 77 -21.83 30.35 11.93
C PHE A 77 -22.24 29.08 11.16
N ASN A 78 -23.37 29.11 10.44
CA ASN A 78 -23.79 27.98 9.61
C ASN A 78 -22.76 27.65 8.51
N ALA A 79 -22.27 28.67 7.81
CA ALA A 79 -21.24 28.50 6.78
C ALA A 79 -19.99 27.84 7.36
N LEU A 80 -19.61 28.19 8.59
CA LEU A 80 -18.47 27.60 9.28
C LEU A 80 -18.73 26.14 9.67
N LEU A 81 -19.92 25.80 10.19
CA LEU A 81 -20.33 24.42 10.50
C LEU A 81 -20.34 23.49 9.28
N CYS A 82 -20.58 24.03 8.08
CA CYS A 82 -20.53 23.29 6.82
C CYS A 82 -19.15 23.35 6.13
N SER A 83 -18.18 24.04 6.72
CA SER A 83 -16.84 24.20 6.14
C SER A 83 -15.88 23.11 6.59
N ALA A 84 -14.65 23.16 6.06
CA ALA A 84 -13.57 22.28 6.48
C ALA A 84 -13.20 22.39 7.97
N ALA A 85 -13.53 23.52 8.62
CA ALA A 85 -13.31 23.73 10.06
C ALA A 85 -14.09 22.73 10.91
N ASN A 86 -15.30 22.37 10.49
CA ASN A 86 -16.18 21.48 11.25
C ASN A 86 -16.34 20.11 10.56
N HIS A 87 -15.33 19.68 9.80
CA HIS A 87 -15.38 18.38 9.13
C HIS A 87 -15.18 17.26 10.15
N LEU A 88 -16.04 16.23 10.11
CA LEU A 88 -15.93 15.02 10.94
C LEU A 88 -14.52 14.36 10.89
N MET A 89 -13.82 14.49 9.77
CA MET A 89 -12.51 13.90 9.55
C MET A 89 -11.46 14.98 9.77
N SER A 90 -10.67 14.86 10.85
CA SER A 90 -9.58 15.77 11.16
C SER A 90 -8.68 16.01 9.94
N VAL A 91 -8.58 17.27 9.50
CA VAL A 91 -7.79 17.68 8.34
C VAL A 91 -6.31 17.29 8.51
N LYS A 92 -5.78 17.34 9.73
CA LYS A 92 -4.42 16.87 10.07
C LYS A 92 -4.21 15.39 9.75
N ARG A 93 -5.24 14.56 9.98
CA ARG A 93 -5.18 13.12 9.69
C ARG A 93 -5.41 12.78 8.21
N GLN A 94 -5.74 13.77 7.39
CA GLN A 94 -5.85 13.61 5.94
C GLN A 94 -4.47 13.67 5.25
N LYS A 95 -3.42 14.09 5.97
CA LYS A 95 -2.01 14.04 5.54
C LYS A 95 -1.27 12.95 6.31
N VAL A 96 -0.09 12.56 5.82
CA VAL A 96 0.80 11.66 6.56
C VAL A 96 1.25 12.37 7.84
N HIS A 97 0.82 11.84 8.98
CA HIS A 97 1.09 12.42 10.30
C HIS A 97 1.82 11.44 11.24
N GLN A 98 1.96 10.18 10.84
CA GLN A 98 2.61 9.14 11.62
C GLN A 98 4.10 9.11 11.29
N PRO A 99 4.99 8.79 12.25
CA PRO A 99 6.42 8.60 11.96
C PRO A 99 6.59 7.55 10.87
N LEU A 100 7.45 7.82 9.88
CA LEU A 100 7.82 6.88 8.82
C LEU A 100 9.19 6.24 9.05
N SER A 101 9.72 6.37 10.27
CA SER A 101 11.07 5.94 10.69
C SER A 101 11.10 4.55 11.33
N TYR A 102 9.95 3.95 11.63
CA TYR A 102 9.90 2.60 12.17
C TYR A 102 10.11 1.55 11.06
N PRO A 103 10.50 0.32 11.41
CA PRO A 103 10.61 -0.77 10.43
C PRO A 103 9.30 -1.01 9.68
N LEU A 104 9.38 -1.42 8.40
CA LEU A 104 8.20 -1.73 7.58
C LEU A 104 7.21 -2.70 8.25
N SER A 105 7.70 -3.60 9.11
CA SER A 105 6.89 -4.57 9.87
C SER A 105 5.91 -3.95 10.86
N ASP A 106 6.06 -2.66 11.17
CA ASP A 106 5.31 -1.98 12.23
C ASP A 106 4.11 -1.20 11.67
N TYR A 107 3.89 -1.27 10.35
CA TYR A 107 2.83 -0.57 9.66
C TYR A 107 1.80 -1.55 9.09
N TRP A 108 0.53 -1.13 9.09
CA TRP A 108 -0.48 -1.77 8.26
C TRP A 108 -0.35 -1.29 6.82
N ILE A 109 -0.28 -2.24 5.89
CA ILE A 109 -0.09 -1.96 4.47
C ILE A 109 -1.38 -2.28 3.73
N ASN A 110 -1.96 -1.27 3.06
CA ASN A 110 -3.10 -1.47 2.17
C ASN A 110 -2.67 -2.41 1.03
N SER A 111 -3.23 -3.62 0.99
CA SER A 111 -2.75 -4.73 0.16
C SER A 111 -3.91 -5.34 -0.62
N SER A 112 -3.66 -5.68 -1.88
CA SER A 112 -4.61 -6.34 -2.77
C SER A 112 -4.20 -7.79 -3.01
N HIS A 113 -5.19 -8.67 -3.11
CA HIS A 113 -5.04 -10.07 -3.47
C HIS A 113 -5.61 -10.31 -4.87
N ASN A 114 -4.91 -11.09 -5.68
CA ASN A 114 -5.21 -11.33 -7.10
C ASN A 114 -5.56 -10.03 -7.85
N THR A 115 -4.66 -9.04 -7.72
CA THR A 115 -4.85 -7.66 -8.18
C THR A 115 -5.25 -7.56 -9.66
N TYR A 116 -4.85 -8.51 -10.48
CA TYR A 116 -5.13 -8.53 -11.91
C TYR A 116 -6.61 -8.82 -12.24
N LEU A 117 -7.42 -9.41 -11.33
CA LEU A 117 -8.81 -9.81 -11.59
C LEU A 117 -9.78 -8.62 -11.52
N CYS A 118 -10.69 -8.53 -12.51
CA CYS A 118 -11.77 -7.52 -12.53
C CYS A 118 -13.03 -7.94 -11.74
N GLY A 119 -13.03 -9.11 -11.10
CA GLY A 119 -14.24 -9.70 -10.51
C GLY A 119 -13.99 -11.12 -10.03
N ASP A 120 -14.80 -12.06 -10.51
CA ASP A 120 -14.80 -13.45 -10.04
C ASP A 120 -13.43 -14.15 -10.12
N GLN A 121 -13.18 -15.01 -9.13
CA GLN A 121 -11.96 -15.84 -9.05
C GLN A 121 -11.98 -16.99 -10.08
N VAL A 122 -13.16 -17.35 -10.62
CA VAL A 122 -13.33 -18.48 -11.54
C VAL A 122 -14.02 -17.96 -12.81
N VAL A 123 -13.35 -18.06 -13.97
CA VAL A 123 -13.78 -17.52 -15.27
C VAL A 123 -13.82 -15.97 -15.31
N GLY A 124 -12.97 -15.32 -14.52
CA GLY A 124 -12.85 -13.86 -14.46
C GLY A 124 -12.05 -13.25 -15.61
N ARG A 125 -12.30 -11.97 -15.92
CA ARG A 125 -11.42 -11.16 -16.77
C ARG A 125 -10.26 -10.62 -15.94
N SER A 126 -9.06 -10.62 -16.51
CA SER A 126 -7.90 -9.92 -15.98
C SER A 126 -7.58 -8.68 -16.80
N ALA A 127 -7.17 -7.60 -16.14
CA ALA A 127 -6.84 -6.34 -16.80
C ALA A 127 -5.71 -5.58 -16.09
N VAL A 128 -4.83 -4.97 -16.89
CA VAL A 128 -3.78 -4.05 -16.40
C VAL A 128 -4.38 -2.87 -15.63
N GLY A 129 -5.56 -2.39 -16.06
CA GLY A 129 -6.27 -1.29 -15.42
C GLY A 129 -6.57 -1.50 -13.93
N GLN A 130 -6.70 -2.76 -13.47
CA GLN A 130 -6.91 -3.04 -12.05
C GLN A 130 -5.71 -2.59 -11.19
N TYR A 131 -4.48 -2.74 -11.69
CA TYR A 131 -3.30 -2.24 -11.00
C TYR A 131 -3.30 -0.71 -10.94
N ILE A 132 -3.71 -0.05 -12.03
CA ILE A 132 -3.78 1.42 -12.10
C ILE A 132 -4.77 1.94 -11.06
N ASP A 133 -6.01 1.44 -11.08
CA ASP A 133 -7.09 1.89 -10.19
C ASP A 133 -6.73 1.64 -8.71
N LEU A 134 -6.16 0.48 -8.39
CA LEU A 134 -5.78 0.15 -7.01
C LEU A 134 -4.57 0.97 -6.52
N LEU A 135 -3.58 1.22 -7.38
CA LEU A 135 -2.45 2.08 -7.00
C LEU A 135 -2.89 3.54 -6.82
N LEU A 136 -3.80 4.04 -7.65
CA LEU A 136 -4.37 5.39 -7.53
C LEU A 136 -5.29 5.55 -6.31
N SER A 137 -5.95 4.48 -5.87
CA SER A 137 -6.71 4.45 -4.61
C SER A 137 -5.83 4.28 -3.36
N GLY A 138 -4.50 4.12 -3.53
CA GLY A 138 -3.53 4.09 -2.44
C GLY A 138 -3.11 2.70 -1.98
N CYS A 139 -3.44 1.63 -2.71
CA CYS A 139 -2.90 0.29 -2.45
C CYS A 139 -1.37 0.29 -2.61
N ARG A 140 -0.64 -0.34 -1.69
CA ARG A 140 0.83 -0.39 -1.62
C ARG A 140 1.43 -1.80 -1.72
N CYS A 141 0.60 -2.83 -1.82
CA CYS A 141 1.05 -4.19 -2.08
C CYS A 141 0.11 -4.83 -3.11
N VAL A 142 0.66 -5.22 -4.26
CA VAL A 142 -0.09 -5.79 -5.38
C VAL A 142 0.45 -7.17 -5.73
N GLU A 143 -0.44 -8.06 -6.11
CA GLU A 143 -0.14 -9.46 -6.40
C GLU A 143 -0.02 -9.72 -7.90
N LEU A 144 0.93 -10.57 -8.29
CA LEU A 144 1.25 -10.91 -9.67
C LEU A 144 1.48 -12.43 -9.79
N ASP A 145 0.48 -13.14 -10.30
CA ASP A 145 0.56 -14.59 -10.56
C ASP A 145 1.27 -14.84 -11.89
N CYS A 146 2.57 -15.07 -11.82
CA CYS A 146 3.46 -15.12 -12.98
C CYS A 146 3.47 -16.52 -13.60
N TRP A 147 3.06 -16.62 -14.87
CA TRP A 147 3.03 -17.87 -15.63
C TRP A 147 3.84 -17.76 -16.93
N ASN A 148 4.21 -18.93 -17.46
CA ASN A 148 4.86 -18.99 -18.76
C ASN A 148 3.91 -18.47 -19.84
N GLY A 149 4.37 -17.54 -20.68
CA GLY A 149 3.64 -17.09 -21.86
C GLY A 149 4.31 -17.42 -23.19
N PRO A 150 3.65 -17.11 -24.31
CA PRO A 150 4.13 -17.38 -25.66
C PRO A 150 5.39 -16.57 -25.98
N GLU A 151 6.21 -17.07 -26.91
CA GLU A 151 7.43 -16.39 -27.39
C GLU A 151 8.44 -16.04 -26.27
N GLY A 152 8.32 -16.68 -25.11
CA GLY A 152 9.16 -16.42 -23.95
C GLY A 152 8.76 -15.19 -23.13
N GLU A 153 7.68 -14.50 -23.48
CA GLU A 153 7.14 -13.35 -22.74
C GLU A 153 6.21 -13.82 -21.60
N PRO A 154 6.51 -13.51 -20.32
CA PRO A 154 5.69 -13.92 -19.18
C PRO A 154 4.31 -13.23 -19.17
N VAL A 155 3.32 -13.94 -18.65
CA VAL A 155 1.93 -13.46 -18.52
C VAL A 155 1.42 -13.60 -17.09
N LEU A 156 0.39 -12.84 -16.74
CA LEU A 156 -0.37 -12.98 -15.50
C LEU A 156 -1.76 -13.52 -15.77
N PHE A 157 -2.20 -14.48 -14.96
CA PHE A 157 -3.57 -14.96 -14.88
C PHE A 157 -3.78 -15.81 -13.61
N HIS A 158 -5.03 -15.95 -13.19
CA HIS A 158 -5.41 -16.89 -12.15
C HIS A 158 -5.46 -18.32 -12.71
N GLY A 159 -4.66 -19.22 -12.14
CA GLY A 159 -4.58 -20.61 -12.57
C GLY A 159 -4.65 -21.59 -11.41
N LEU A 160 -5.13 -22.80 -11.69
CA LEU A 160 -5.19 -23.90 -10.72
C LEU A 160 -4.62 -25.16 -11.35
N GLY A 161 -3.55 -25.72 -10.78
CA GLY A 161 -2.96 -26.97 -11.29
C GLY A 161 -2.48 -26.89 -12.75
N GLY A 162 -2.09 -25.70 -13.22
CA GLY A 162 -1.69 -25.46 -14.61
C GLY A 162 -2.85 -25.10 -15.56
N TYR A 163 -4.10 -25.17 -15.11
CA TYR A 163 -5.27 -24.77 -15.89
C TYR A 163 -5.52 -23.27 -15.77
N GLN A 164 -5.84 -22.64 -16.90
CA GLN A 164 -6.19 -21.22 -16.98
C GLN A 164 -7.64 -21.00 -16.54
N LEU A 165 -7.85 -20.16 -15.51
CA LEU A 165 -9.17 -19.80 -14.99
C LEU A 165 -9.58 -18.35 -15.30
N SER A 166 -8.69 -17.52 -15.84
CA SER A 166 -8.98 -16.13 -16.22
C SER A 166 -8.22 -15.71 -17.48
N THR A 167 -8.54 -14.56 -18.07
CA THR A 167 -7.81 -14.05 -19.25
C THR A 167 -6.37 -13.68 -18.90
N ARG A 168 -5.46 -13.74 -19.88
CA ARG A 168 -4.05 -13.41 -19.68
C ARG A 168 -3.80 -11.92 -19.90
N ILE A 169 -2.90 -11.35 -19.11
CA ILE A 169 -2.34 -10.01 -19.37
C ILE A 169 -0.80 -10.07 -19.40
N PRO A 170 -0.12 -9.26 -20.23
CA PRO A 170 1.34 -9.28 -20.29
C PRO A 170 1.97 -8.78 -18.98
N PHE A 171 2.97 -9.51 -18.46
CA PHE A 171 3.71 -9.11 -17.25
C PHE A 171 4.38 -7.74 -17.44
N ARG A 172 4.97 -7.52 -18.62
CA ARG A 172 5.65 -6.28 -19.00
C ARG A 172 4.75 -5.06 -18.87
N ASP A 173 3.50 -5.16 -19.32
CA ASP A 173 2.57 -4.03 -19.29
C ASP A 173 2.09 -3.72 -17.87
N VAL A 174 1.95 -4.76 -17.02
CA VAL A 174 1.68 -4.57 -15.60
C VAL A 174 2.83 -3.86 -14.89
N ILE A 175 4.08 -4.23 -15.15
CA ILE A 175 5.24 -3.56 -14.55
C ILE A 175 5.35 -2.10 -15.03
N ARG A 176 5.06 -1.80 -16.30
CA ARG A 176 4.96 -0.41 -16.80
C ARG A 176 3.88 0.38 -16.07
N ALA A 177 2.67 -0.18 -15.95
CA ALA A 177 1.58 0.46 -15.23
C ALA A 177 1.94 0.73 -13.76
N CYS A 178 2.58 -0.23 -13.08
CA CYS A 178 3.08 -0.02 -11.72
C CYS A 178 4.08 1.14 -11.63
N LYS A 179 5.00 1.28 -12.59
CA LYS A 179 5.96 2.40 -12.63
C LYS A 179 5.28 3.74 -12.85
N ASP A 180 4.39 3.82 -13.84
CA ASP A 180 3.82 5.08 -14.32
C ASP A 180 2.79 5.66 -13.34
N TYR A 181 2.02 4.79 -12.67
CA TYR A 181 0.91 5.20 -11.80
C TYR A 181 1.19 4.98 -10.31
N GLY A 182 2.13 4.11 -9.96
CA GLY A 182 2.36 3.67 -8.59
C GLY A 182 2.58 4.78 -7.58
N PHE A 183 3.34 5.82 -7.95
CA PHE A 183 3.72 6.90 -7.04
C PHE A 183 2.98 8.22 -7.26
N GLN A 184 1.87 8.22 -8.01
CA GLN A 184 1.09 9.44 -8.27
C GLN A 184 0.31 9.89 -7.02
N ARG A 185 -0.32 8.95 -6.30
CA ARG A 185 -1.10 9.26 -5.08
C ARG A 185 -0.27 9.25 -3.80
N SER A 186 0.75 8.41 -3.72
CA SER A 186 1.59 8.25 -2.54
C SER A 186 3.03 7.94 -2.94
N LYS A 187 4.01 8.56 -2.26
CA LYS A 187 5.44 8.31 -2.48
C LYS A 187 5.98 7.13 -1.67
N LEU A 188 5.17 6.53 -0.81
CA LEU A 188 5.56 5.35 -0.02
C LEU A 188 5.83 4.13 -0.90
N PRO A 189 6.67 3.18 -0.45
CA PRO A 189 7.10 2.03 -1.25
C PRO A 189 5.94 1.16 -1.71
N ILE A 190 6.13 0.50 -2.85
CA ILE A 190 5.20 -0.50 -3.40
C ILE A 190 5.82 -1.88 -3.32
N ILE A 191 5.08 -2.85 -2.80
CA ILE A 191 5.45 -4.25 -2.76
C ILE A 191 4.81 -4.96 -3.96
N LEU A 192 5.66 -5.60 -4.79
CA LEU A 192 5.24 -6.50 -5.86
C LEU A 192 5.32 -7.93 -5.32
N SER A 193 4.18 -8.52 -4.98
CA SER A 193 4.07 -9.90 -4.51
C SER A 193 3.97 -10.85 -5.69
N LEU A 194 5.07 -11.53 -6.02
CA LEU A 194 5.16 -12.44 -7.14
C LEU A 194 4.87 -13.87 -6.70
N GLU A 195 3.77 -14.45 -7.21
CA GLU A 195 3.55 -15.89 -7.19
C GLU A 195 4.14 -16.50 -8.46
N MET A 196 5.14 -17.38 -8.32
CA MET A 196 6.02 -17.75 -9.43
C MET A 196 5.77 -19.16 -9.96
N HIS A 197 5.12 -19.27 -11.13
CA HIS A 197 4.88 -20.52 -11.87
C HIS A 197 5.72 -20.64 -13.16
N CYS A 198 6.61 -19.68 -13.41
CA CYS A 198 7.46 -19.67 -14.60
C CYS A 198 8.61 -20.69 -14.54
N THR A 199 9.04 -21.15 -15.72
CA THR A 199 10.31 -21.88 -15.92
C THR A 199 11.52 -20.99 -15.59
N THR A 200 12.70 -21.56 -15.39
CA THR A 200 13.91 -20.77 -15.11
C THR A 200 14.24 -19.77 -16.23
N SER A 201 13.96 -20.10 -17.49
CA SER A 201 14.18 -19.16 -18.60
C SER A 201 13.25 -17.95 -18.49
N GLN A 202 11.97 -18.16 -18.21
CA GLN A 202 11.01 -17.06 -18.04
C GLN A 202 11.20 -16.30 -16.72
N LYS A 203 11.73 -16.93 -15.66
CA LYS A 203 12.20 -16.21 -14.45
C LYS A 203 13.32 -15.22 -14.78
N ALA A 204 14.25 -15.61 -15.67
CA ALA A 204 15.28 -14.70 -16.15
C ALA A 204 14.67 -13.54 -16.96
N LYS A 205 13.68 -13.83 -17.81
CA LYS A 205 12.95 -12.78 -18.55
C LYS A 205 12.18 -11.82 -17.64
N ILE A 206 11.53 -12.32 -16.59
CA ILE A 206 10.91 -11.48 -15.55
C ILE A 206 11.95 -10.57 -14.90
N THR A 207 13.14 -11.10 -14.58
CA THR A 207 14.24 -10.32 -13.99
C THR A 207 14.71 -9.22 -14.94
N GLU A 208 14.86 -9.54 -16.23
CA GLU A 208 15.19 -8.59 -17.29
C GLU A 208 14.15 -7.48 -17.38
N ILE A 209 12.86 -7.82 -17.47
CA ILE A 209 11.75 -6.85 -17.55
C ILE A 209 11.72 -5.93 -16.32
N ILE A 210 11.87 -6.49 -15.12
CA ILE A 210 11.93 -5.71 -13.88
C ILE A 210 13.10 -4.73 -13.91
N ASN A 211 14.29 -5.17 -14.30
CA ASN A 211 15.47 -4.31 -14.35
C ASN A 211 15.38 -3.26 -15.46
N GLU A 212 14.86 -3.62 -16.63
CA GLU A 212 14.65 -2.73 -17.78
C GLU A 212 13.67 -1.61 -17.43
N ILE A 213 12.53 -1.95 -16.82
CA ILE A 213 11.46 -0.98 -16.55
C ILE A 213 11.72 -0.23 -15.25
N LEU A 214 11.95 -0.94 -14.14
CA LEU A 214 12.03 -0.34 -12.81
C LEU A 214 13.43 0.15 -12.45
N GLY A 215 14.48 -0.39 -13.07
CA GLY A 215 15.87 0.08 -12.91
C GLY A 215 16.28 0.21 -11.44
N ASP A 216 16.77 1.39 -11.08
CA ASP A 216 17.26 1.72 -9.74
C ASP A 216 16.15 1.95 -8.72
N SER A 217 14.89 2.04 -9.15
CA SER A 217 13.75 2.16 -8.24
C SER A 217 13.46 0.85 -7.50
N VAL A 218 14.15 -0.26 -7.78
CA VAL A 218 13.99 -1.53 -7.05
C VAL A 218 14.97 -1.60 -5.89
N TYR A 219 14.45 -1.84 -4.68
CA TYR A 219 15.29 -2.06 -3.51
C TYR A 219 15.96 -3.44 -3.58
N ARG A 220 17.28 -3.44 -3.71
CA ARG A 220 18.13 -4.64 -3.79
C ARG A 220 19.08 -4.66 -2.61
N CYS A 221 18.62 -5.10 -1.45
CA CYS A 221 19.49 -5.34 -0.31
C CYS A 221 19.27 -6.76 0.23
N SER A 222 20.29 -7.34 0.85
CA SER A 222 20.11 -8.57 1.62
C SER A 222 19.06 -8.30 2.71
N PRO A 223 18.19 -9.27 3.05
CA PRO A 223 17.16 -9.06 4.06
C PRO A 223 17.80 -8.63 5.38
N THR A 224 17.75 -7.34 5.69
CA THR A 224 18.22 -6.83 6.98
C THR A 224 17.14 -7.09 8.03
N THR A 225 17.56 -7.33 9.26
CA THR A 225 16.67 -7.31 10.43
C THR A 225 17.21 -6.23 11.37
N PRO A 226 16.46 -5.12 11.60
CA PRO A 226 15.08 -4.86 11.17
C PRO A 226 14.95 -4.55 9.66
N LEU A 227 13.70 -4.67 9.15
CA LEU A 227 13.37 -4.21 7.80
C LEU A 227 13.55 -2.69 7.70
N PRO A 228 13.91 -2.15 6.52
CA PRO A 228 14.03 -0.71 6.30
C PRO A 228 12.73 0.02 6.60
N ALA A 229 12.85 1.29 6.99
CA ALA A 229 11.72 2.14 7.29
C ALA A 229 11.04 2.66 5.99
N PRO A 230 9.71 2.85 5.95
CA PRO A 230 9.04 3.38 4.76
C PRO A 230 9.62 4.72 4.27
N GLY A 231 10.07 5.57 5.20
CA GLY A 231 10.66 6.88 4.90
C GLY A 231 11.99 6.81 4.14
N SER A 232 12.74 5.70 4.22
CA SER A 232 13.97 5.50 3.44
C SER A 232 13.74 4.79 2.10
N LEU A 233 12.49 4.42 1.80
CA LEU A 233 12.09 3.64 0.62
C LEU A 233 11.13 4.43 -0.28
N LEU A 234 11.20 5.76 -0.25
CA LEU A 234 10.32 6.59 -1.06
C LEU A 234 10.54 6.33 -2.54
N CYS A 235 9.45 6.22 -3.29
CA CYS A 235 9.42 5.91 -4.72
C CYS A 235 10.15 4.61 -5.08
N CYS A 236 10.15 3.64 -4.15
CA CYS A 236 10.87 2.39 -4.30
C CYS A 236 9.93 1.18 -4.42
N PHE A 237 10.34 0.18 -5.20
CA PHE A 237 9.69 -1.10 -5.35
C PHE A 237 10.42 -2.18 -4.55
N LEU A 238 9.64 -2.95 -3.78
CA LEU A 238 10.09 -4.12 -3.03
C LEU A 238 9.55 -5.36 -3.74
N ILE A 239 10.41 -6.33 -4.06
CA ILE A 239 9.96 -7.60 -4.63
C ILE A 239 9.80 -8.64 -3.52
N ALA A 240 8.56 -9.11 -3.35
CA ALA A 240 8.22 -10.21 -2.47
C ALA A 240 8.00 -11.47 -3.30
N ALA A 241 8.68 -12.56 -2.99
CA ALA A 241 8.47 -13.85 -3.65
C ALA A 241 8.80 -15.00 -2.70
N ALA A 242 8.24 -16.18 -2.96
CA ALA A 242 8.68 -17.40 -2.29
C ALA A 242 10.14 -17.68 -2.69
N ALA A 243 11.01 -17.92 -1.69
CA ALA A 243 12.34 -18.40 -1.98
C ALA A 243 12.22 -19.82 -2.57
N ALA A 244 12.69 -20.01 -3.81
CA ALA A 244 12.85 -21.36 -4.34
C ALA A 244 13.75 -22.13 -3.37
N ALA A 245 13.29 -23.30 -2.89
CA ALA A 245 14.18 -24.23 -2.21
C ALA A 245 15.36 -24.45 -3.17
N ALA A 246 16.58 -24.18 -2.70
CA ALA A 246 17.76 -24.58 -3.45
C ALA A 246 17.71 -26.10 -3.52
N ALA A 247 17.18 -26.65 -4.62
CA ALA A 247 17.19 -28.07 -4.86
C ALA A 247 18.68 -28.47 -4.91
N ALA A 248 19.08 -29.25 -3.92
CA ALA A 248 20.33 -29.98 -3.94
C ALA A 248 20.44 -30.70 -5.28
N ALA A 249 21.66 -30.72 -5.83
CA ALA A 249 21.97 -31.33 -7.11
C ALA A 249 21.31 -32.71 -7.26
N GLY A 250 20.60 -32.91 -8.38
CA GLY A 250 20.12 -34.23 -8.81
C GLY A 250 18.63 -34.50 -8.56
N GLY A 251 17.76 -33.88 -9.36
CA GLY A 251 16.36 -34.27 -9.45
C GLY A 251 15.74 -33.65 -10.70
N GLU A 252 15.30 -34.48 -11.63
CA GLU A 252 14.63 -34.07 -12.86
C GLU A 252 13.30 -33.37 -12.53
N ASP A 253 13.10 -32.16 -13.06
CA ASP A 253 11.79 -31.49 -13.09
C ASP A 253 10.93 -32.23 -14.13
N THR A 254 10.19 -33.26 -13.71
CA THR A 254 9.13 -33.87 -14.52
C THR A 254 7.83 -33.08 -14.31
N ALA A 255 7.50 -32.26 -15.30
CA ALA A 255 6.12 -31.90 -15.58
C ALA A 255 5.69 -32.70 -16.81
N GLU A 256 5.19 -33.92 -16.61
CA GLU A 256 4.57 -34.72 -17.67
C GLU A 256 3.14 -35.09 -17.29
N GLY A 257 2.20 -34.61 -18.11
CA GLY A 257 0.89 -35.21 -18.36
C GLY A 257 0.95 -35.95 -19.70
N SER A 258 0.50 -37.21 -19.66
CA SER A 258 0.58 -38.27 -20.66
C SER A 258 -0.06 -37.99 -22.04
N ALA A 259 0.62 -38.39 -23.12
CA ALA A 259 0.21 -39.45 -24.07
C ALA A 259 0.58 -39.15 -25.55
N ALA A 260 1.54 -39.89 -26.11
CA ALA A 260 1.48 -40.45 -27.47
C ALA A 260 2.63 -41.44 -27.70
N THR A 261 2.27 -42.68 -28.02
CA THR A 261 3.13 -43.80 -28.39
C THR A 261 3.67 -43.64 -29.81
N ALA A 262 4.98 -43.82 -30.02
CA ALA A 262 5.54 -44.33 -31.28
C ALA A 262 6.92 -44.96 -31.05
N THR A 263 7.02 -46.23 -31.43
CA THR A 263 8.22 -47.07 -31.50
C THR A 263 9.14 -46.66 -32.64
N ALA A 264 10.47 -46.66 -32.42
CA ALA A 264 11.43 -47.54 -33.11
C ALA A 264 12.91 -47.08 -33.03
N ALA A 265 13.75 -48.10 -32.83
CA ALA A 265 15.11 -48.32 -33.35
C ALA A 265 16.31 -47.54 -32.78
N ALA A 266 17.23 -48.33 -32.25
CA ALA A 266 18.55 -47.97 -31.78
C ALA A 266 19.56 -47.75 -32.93
N ALA A 267 20.49 -46.82 -32.73
CA ALA A 267 21.86 -46.90 -33.22
C ALA A 267 22.75 -46.02 -32.33
N GLY A 268 23.83 -46.60 -31.80
CA GLY A 268 24.73 -45.95 -30.85
C GLY A 268 25.72 -45.00 -31.51
N SER A 269 26.19 -44.01 -30.73
CA SER A 269 27.53 -43.41 -30.88
C SER A 269 27.90 -42.60 -29.62
N SER A 270 29.05 -42.94 -29.04
CA SER A 270 29.98 -42.09 -28.28
C SER A 270 29.44 -41.15 -27.19
N ALA A 271 29.54 -41.59 -25.92
CA ALA A 271 29.14 -40.87 -24.71
C ALA A 271 30.29 -40.12 -24.01
N GLU A 272 31.18 -39.45 -24.75
CA GLU A 272 32.32 -38.71 -24.16
C GLU A 272 32.27 -37.18 -24.32
N GLY A 273 31.20 -36.62 -24.94
CA GLY A 273 30.98 -35.17 -25.07
C GLY A 273 29.69 -34.62 -24.42
N ALA A 274 28.90 -35.48 -23.76
CA ALA A 274 27.57 -35.12 -23.23
C ALA A 274 27.60 -34.56 -21.79
N THR A 275 28.70 -34.76 -21.05
CA THR A 275 28.84 -34.38 -19.64
C THR A 275 29.18 -32.91 -19.47
N ASP A 276 30.10 -32.36 -20.27
CA ASP A 276 30.50 -30.95 -20.22
C ASP A 276 29.34 -30.01 -20.58
N THR A 277 28.59 -30.33 -21.64
CA THR A 277 27.44 -29.53 -22.07
C THR A 277 26.28 -29.56 -21.07
N LYS A 278 26.11 -30.64 -20.30
CA LYS A 278 25.08 -30.73 -19.24
C LYS A 278 25.48 -29.90 -18.02
N ALA A 279 26.75 -29.93 -17.63
CA ALA A 279 27.28 -29.11 -16.53
C ALA A 279 27.19 -27.61 -16.85
N GLU A 280 27.55 -27.20 -18.06
CA GLU A 280 27.43 -25.80 -18.52
C GLU A 280 25.98 -25.31 -18.51
N ARG A 281 25.04 -26.12 -19.00
CA ARG A 281 23.60 -25.79 -18.97
C ARG A 281 23.08 -25.66 -17.54
N ALA A 282 23.51 -26.53 -16.63
CA ALA A 282 23.15 -26.45 -15.22
C ALA A 282 23.71 -25.18 -14.55
N ALA A 283 24.95 -24.81 -14.84
CA ALA A 283 25.56 -23.57 -14.37
C ALA A 283 24.81 -22.33 -14.88
N ALA A 284 24.45 -22.30 -16.18
CA ALA A 284 23.65 -21.22 -16.76
C ALA A 284 22.24 -21.12 -16.14
N LYS A 285 21.58 -22.26 -15.86
CA LYS A 285 20.29 -22.31 -15.15
C LYS A 285 20.43 -21.73 -13.73
N LEU A 286 21.51 -22.07 -13.04
CA LEU A 286 21.80 -21.57 -11.68
C LEU A 286 22.04 -20.06 -11.66
N GLU A 287 22.83 -19.52 -12.58
CA GLU A 287 23.09 -18.07 -12.66
C GLU A 287 21.81 -17.26 -12.95
N LYS A 288 20.94 -17.77 -13.83
CA LYS A 288 19.61 -17.17 -14.07
C LYS A 288 18.75 -17.14 -12.80
N LEU A 289 18.78 -18.21 -12.00
CA LEU A 289 18.04 -18.26 -10.74
C LEU A 289 18.62 -17.30 -9.70
N LYS A 290 19.94 -17.22 -9.57
CA LYS A 290 20.61 -16.25 -8.69
C LYS A 290 20.27 -14.82 -9.08
N ALA A 291 20.23 -14.51 -10.37
CA ALA A 291 19.85 -13.18 -10.87
C ALA A 291 18.45 -12.78 -10.40
N PHE A 292 17.47 -13.69 -10.52
CA PHE A 292 16.13 -13.47 -10.00
C PHE A 292 16.13 -13.27 -8.48
N GLN A 293 16.85 -14.12 -7.74
CA GLN A 293 16.93 -14.05 -6.28
C GLN A 293 17.54 -12.75 -5.76
N ARG A 294 18.45 -12.10 -6.51
CA ARG A 294 19.04 -10.80 -6.13
C ARG A 294 18.02 -9.67 -6.06
N ASN A 295 16.91 -9.78 -6.80
CA ASN A 295 15.84 -8.78 -6.75
C ASN A 295 14.86 -9.02 -5.59
N ILE A 296 14.84 -10.22 -4.98
CA ILE A 296 13.90 -10.57 -3.91
C ILE A 296 14.39 -10.01 -2.58
N CYS A 297 13.71 -8.99 -2.06
CA CYS A 297 14.00 -8.39 -0.76
C CYS A 297 13.09 -8.92 0.37
N LEU A 298 11.89 -9.42 0.03
CA LEU A 298 10.95 -10.01 0.98
C LEU A 298 10.68 -11.47 0.61
N ARG A 299 10.83 -12.38 1.58
CA ARG A 299 10.61 -13.82 1.35
C ARG A 299 9.26 -14.24 1.90
N GLY A 300 8.38 -14.71 1.02
CA GLY A 300 7.11 -15.30 1.39
C GLY A 300 7.32 -16.58 2.22
N ARG A 301 6.54 -16.75 3.29
CA ARG A 301 6.44 -18.01 4.04
C ARG A 301 5.02 -18.53 3.95
N LYS A 302 4.87 -19.78 3.51
CA LYS A 302 3.57 -20.46 3.55
C LYS A 302 3.24 -20.78 5.01
N LEU A 303 2.14 -20.21 5.49
CA LEU A 303 1.61 -20.54 6.80
C LEU A 303 0.69 -21.76 6.65
N LYS A 304 0.88 -22.78 7.50
CA LYS A 304 0.00 -23.97 7.54
C LYS A 304 -1.32 -23.71 8.27
N GLY A 305 -1.50 -22.52 8.85
CA GLY A 305 -2.71 -22.10 9.55
C GLY A 305 -2.57 -20.70 10.15
N PHE A 306 -3.70 -20.07 10.47
CA PHE A 306 -3.77 -18.71 11.03
C PHE A 306 -3.07 -18.55 12.39
N ASP A 307 -2.81 -19.65 13.10
CA ASP A 307 -2.12 -19.62 14.40
C ASP A 307 -0.59 -19.67 14.31
N GLN A 308 -0.02 -20.06 13.16
CA GLN A 308 1.44 -20.08 12.98
C GLN A 308 2.15 -18.73 13.15
N PRO A 309 1.62 -17.58 12.69
CA PRO A 309 2.24 -16.29 12.95
C PRO A 309 2.07 -15.84 14.41
N ARG A 310 1.20 -16.48 15.21
CA ARG A 310 0.92 -16.13 16.61
C ARG A 310 1.92 -16.79 17.56
N ASN A 311 3.23 -16.51 17.40
CA ASN A 311 4.15 -16.82 18.49
C ASN A 311 3.96 -15.78 19.61
N ARG A 312 3.07 -16.09 20.57
CA ARG A 312 2.64 -15.20 21.67
C ARG A 312 3.82 -14.57 22.41
N GLU A 313 4.88 -15.33 22.61
CA GLU A 313 6.11 -14.84 23.26
C GLU A 313 6.82 -13.75 22.46
N LYS A 314 6.82 -13.85 21.14
CA LYS A 314 7.46 -12.85 20.27
C LYS A 314 6.69 -11.52 20.29
N ARG A 315 5.35 -11.57 20.35
CA ARG A 315 4.51 -10.37 20.57
C ARG A 315 4.75 -9.75 21.93
N LEU A 316 4.82 -10.55 22.99
CA LEU A 316 5.07 -10.04 24.34
C LEU A 316 6.43 -9.36 24.43
N ARG A 317 7.46 -9.92 23.80
CA ARG A 317 8.79 -9.29 23.72
C ARG A 317 8.77 -7.99 22.91
N GLN A 318 8.10 -7.96 21.75
CA GLN A 318 7.98 -6.73 20.95
C GLN A 318 7.16 -5.64 21.67
N GLN A 319 6.07 -6.01 22.35
CA GLN A 319 5.29 -5.09 23.17
C GLN A 319 6.12 -4.53 24.34
N GLN A 320 6.90 -5.37 25.02
CA GLN A 320 7.81 -4.90 26.07
C GLN A 320 8.88 -3.95 25.53
N GLN A 321 9.48 -4.25 24.37
CA GLN A 321 10.47 -3.38 23.73
C GLN A 321 9.87 -2.04 23.30
N GLN A 322 8.64 -2.05 22.75
CA GLN A 322 7.96 -0.82 22.34
C GLN A 322 7.51 0.02 23.53
N GLN A 323 7.08 -0.62 24.63
CA GLN A 323 6.81 0.08 25.89
C GLN A 323 8.06 0.75 26.45
N GLN A 324 9.21 0.06 26.44
CA GLN A 324 10.49 0.64 26.86
C GLN A 324 10.91 1.81 25.98
N HIS A 325 10.75 1.68 24.65
CA HIS A 325 11.08 2.76 23.72
C HIS A 325 10.19 4.00 23.92
N ASN A 326 8.87 3.80 24.10
CA ASN A 326 7.94 4.90 24.38
C ASN A 326 8.23 5.58 25.73
N GLN A 327 8.62 4.80 26.75
CA GLN A 327 9.04 5.35 28.04
C GLN A 327 10.30 6.21 27.92
N GLN A 328 11.31 5.74 27.17
CA GLN A 328 12.53 6.52 26.91
C GLN A 328 12.25 7.79 26.11
N HIS A 329 11.38 7.71 25.10
CA HIS A 329 10.99 8.87 24.31
C HIS A 329 10.24 9.92 25.14
N ASN A 330 9.30 9.48 25.99
CA ASN A 330 8.59 10.40 26.89
C ASN A 330 9.53 11.03 27.93
N GLN A 331 10.54 10.30 28.42
CA GLN A 331 11.56 10.87 29.32
C GLN A 331 12.43 11.93 28.63
N GLN A 332 12.75 11.75 27.35
CA GLN A 332 13.51 12.72 26.55
C GLN A 332 12.72 13.97 26.19
N GLN A 333 11.38 13.89 26.12
CA GLN A 333 10.53 15.07 25.89
C GLN A 333 10.24 15.88 27.16
N GLN A 334 10.56 15.34 28.34
CA GLN A 334 10.34 15.98 29.65
C GLN A 334 11.60 16.62 30.25
N GLN A 335 12.73 16.60 29.53
CA GLN A 335 14.00 17.25 29.89
C GLN A 335 14.29 18.42 28.96
#